data_AF-A0A7S2I3Y6-F1
#
_entry.id   AF-A0A7S2I3Y6-F1
#
_cell.length_a   1.000
_cell.length_b   1.000
_cell.length_c   1.000
_cell.angle_alpha   90.00
_cell.angle_beta   90.00
_cell.angle_gamma   90.00
#
_symmetry.space_group_name_H-M   'P 1'
#
loop_
_entity.id
_entity.type
_entity.pdbx_description
1 polymer ?
#
loop_
_entity_poly.entity_id
_entity_poly.type
_entity_poly.pdbx_seq_one_letter_code
_entity_poly.pdbx_strand_id
1 'polypeptide(L)'
;TPLHATPHHATPLHATPLHAAVPKEPRPKEPRGRTALRNVLLAYVAHNRGLGYCQALNYVGGMLLLLTDLREELAFFLLLHLTEQCLTDFYSKYMNGIRIQQSLFEDYFIATLPRLSAHLTSAGLPLSIVTTSWFMCIFVNTLPAETTLRVWDVLLIRGPSVLLRVGTALLKLAEADLLATSDFIALSNKLQKLGEGMWSADDLLTVAYKQLPPSSASRKAIASIERLQRVAKQVGLTAANDIKEVRRREGLPIGSTHHLHHPPHHPPHHHPHPHPPQPSPSPAHSSRPSSRPSSRPSSR
;
A
#
# COMPACT_ATOMS: atom_id res chain seq x y z
N THR A 1 26.49 28.19 -3.84
CA THR A 1 26.32 29.30 -4.80
C THR A 1 27.41 29.18 -5.87
N PRO A 2 27.12 29.50 -7.13
CA PRO A 2 26.80 28.47 -8.14
C PRO A 2 27.61 28.63 -9.44
N LEU A 3 27.58 27.61 -10.30
CA LEU A 3 27.79 27.78 -11.73
C LEU A 3 26.54 27.26 -12.47
N HIS A 4 25.96 28.19 -13.20
CA HIS A 4 24.71 28.13 -13.96
C HIS A 4 25.01 27.76 -15.43
N ALA A 5 24.06 27.10 -16.11
CA ALA A 5 23.71 27.20 -17.56
C ALA A 5 23.30 25.80 -18.11
N THR A 6 22.00 25.46 -18.14
CA THR A 6 21.00 25.65 -19.23
C THR A 6 21.05 24.61 -20.37
N PRO A 7 19.88 24.31 -20.99
CA PRO A 7 19.49 22.96 -21.38
C PRO A 7 19.51 22.75 -22.91
N HIS A 8 19.84 21.55 -23.39
CA HIS A 8 19.56 21.19 -24.78
C HIS A 8 19.27 19.70 -24.99
N HIS A 9 18.08 19.47 -25.56
CA HIS A 9 17.68 18.41 -26.49
C HIS A 9 17.72 16.94 -26.07
N ALA A 10 16.52 16.45 -25.73
CA ALA A 10 16.15 15.05 -25.85
C ALA A 10 16.33 14.57 -27.31
N THR A 11 17.05 13.47 -27.49
CA THR A 11 17.12 12.72 -28.76
C THR A 11 16.29 11.43 -28.57
N PRO A 12 15.50 10.99 -29.57
CA PRO A 12 14.51 9.93 -29.38
C PRO A 12 15.17 8.54 -29.23
N LEU A 13 14.57 7.70 -28.38
CA LEU A 13 14.87 6.28 -28.22
C LEU A 13 14.62 5.50 -29.54
N HIS A 14 15.58 5.58 -30.46
CA HIS A 14 15.75 4.57 -31.49
C HIS A 14 16.50 3.39 -30.88
N ALA A 15 15.83 2.24 -30.86
CA ALA A 15 16.31 0.89 -30.57
C ALA A 15 17.84 0.74 -30.57
N THR A 16 18.45 0.87 -29.39
CA THR A 16 19.84 0.48 -29.19
C THR A 16 19.86 -1.01 -28.85
N PRO A 17 20.69 -1.84 -29.52
CA PRO A 17 20.69 -3.29 -29.34
C PRO A 17 20.96 -3.66 -27.88
N LEU A 18 20.31 -4.73 -27.41
CA LEU A 18 20.45 -5.38 -26.09
C LEU A 18 21.87 -5.92 -25.77
N HIS A 19 22.91 -5.44 -26.45
CA HIS A 19 24.31 -5.81 -26.28
C HIS A 19 25.23 -4.62 -25.93
N ALA A 20 24.69 -3.55 -25.33
CA ALA A 20 25.50 -2.46 -24.82
C ALA A 20 25.84 -2.63 -23.32
N ALA A 21 27.11 -2.92 -23.06
CA ALA A 21 27.84 -2.82 -21.79
C ALA A 21 27.33 -3.67 -20.60
N VAL A 22 27.85 -4.90 -20.48
CA VAL A 22 27.96 -5.56 -19.17
C VAL A 22 28.89 -4.71 -18.30
N PRO A 23 28.47 -4.22 -17.12
CA PRO A 23 29.36 -3.52 -16.21
C PRO A 23 30.55 -4.43 -15.87
N LYS A 24 31.78 -3.96 -16.12
CA LYS A 24 33.03 -4.69 -15.83
C LYS A 24 33.30 -4.87 -14.34
N GLU A 25 32.55 -4.19 -13.48
CA GLU A 25 32.62 -4.37 -12.04
C GLU A 25 31.62 -5.45 -11.59
N PRO A 26 32.05 -6.45 -10.80
CA PRO A 26 31.11 -7.37 -10.20
C PRO A 26 30.11 -6.55 -9.38
N ARG A 27 28.81 -6.70 -9.70
CA ARG A 27 27.74 -6.11 -8.91
C ARG A 27 28.01 -6.41 -7.44
N PRO A 28 27.92 -5.43 -6.52
CA PRO A 28 28.12 -5.66 -5.10
C PRO A 28 27.31 -6.89 -4.69
N LYS A 29 27.95 -7.83 -3.98
CA LYS A 29 27.24 -9.03 -3.50
C LYS A 29 26.08 -8.56 -2.65
N GLU A 30 24.87 -8.86 -3.09
CA GLU A 30 23.66 -8.49 -2.38
C GLU A 30 23.68 -9.16 -0.98
N PRO A 31 23.31 -8.44 0.09
CA PRO A 31 23.23 -9.03 1.43
C PRO A 31 22.35 -10.27 1.42
N ARG A 32 22.79 -11.35 2.08
CA ARG A 32 22.12 -12.65 2.10
C ARG A 32 20.61 -12.55 2.39
N GLY A 33 20.22 -11.72 3.35
CA GLY A 33 18.81 -11.52 3.70
C GLY A 33 17.97 -10.90 2.58
N ARG A 34 18.53 -9.96 1.80
CA ARG A 34 17.82 -9.35 0.65
C ARG A 34 17.62 -10.36 -0.48
N THR A 35 18.65 -11.17 -0.76
CA THR A 35 18.54 -12.25 -1.74
C THR A 35 17.50 -13.29 -1.31
N ALA A 36 17.51 -13.70 -0.04
CA ALA A 36 16.53 -14.64 0.51
C ALA A 36 15.09 -14.11 0.40
N LEU A 37 14.87 -12.84 0.78
CA LEU A 37 13.56 -12.18 0.65
C LEU A 37 13.08 -12.16 -0.80
N ARG A 38 13.97 -11.78 -1.72
CA ARG A 38 13.64 -11.77 -3.15
C ARG A 38 13.26 -13.16 -3.65
N ASN A 39 14.01 -14.20 -3.29
CA ASN A 39 13.72 -15.57 -3.70
C ASN A 39 12.35 -16.05 -3.21
N VAL A 40 12.03 -15.83 -1.93
CA VAL A 40 10.73 -16.18 -1.34
C VAL A 40 9.58 -15.46 -2.04
N LEU A 41 9.71 -14.15 -2.27
CA LEU A 41 8.63 -13.37 -2.89
C LEU A 41 8.47 -13.67 -4.38
N LEU A 42 9.56 -13.97 -5.10
CA LEU A 42 9.48 -14.44 -6.49
C LEU A 42 8.81 -15.81 -6.58
N ALA A 43 9.15 -16.74 -5.68
CA ALA A 43 8.47 -18.03 -5.60
C ALA A 43 6.98 -17.86 -5.30
N TYR A 44 6.62 -16.93 -4.40
CA TYR A 44 5.22 -16.63 -4.07
C TYR A 44 4.43 -16.09 -5.26
N VAL A 45 4.99 -15.14 -6.01
CA VAL A 45 4.35 -14.61 -7.24
C VAL A 45 4.27 -15.68 -8.34
N ALA A 46 5.29 -16.55 -8.45
CA ALA A 46 5.27 -17.65 -9.40
C ALA A 46 4.20 -18.70 -9.09
N HIS A 47 3.96 -18.96 -7.80
CA HIS A 47 2.86 -19.82 -7.31
C HIS A 47 1.51 -19.19 -7.62
N ASN A 48 1.35 -17.91 -7.31
CA ASN A 48 0.10 -17.18 -7.44
C ASN A 48 0.12 -16.23 -8.65
N ARG A 49 0.09 -16.78 -9.87
CA ARG A 49 0.22 -15.98 -11.12
C ARG A 49 -0.87 -14.91 -11.33
N GLY A 50 -2.00 -15.01 -10.63
CA GLY A 50 -3.07 -14.00 -10.65
C GLY A 50 -2.88 -12.86 -9.63
N LEU A 51 -1.97 -13.02 -8.67
CA LEU A 51 -1.61 -12.00 -7.68
C LEU A 51 -0.48 -11.15 -8.25
N GLY A 52 -0.67 -9.83 -8.24
CA GLY A 52 0.44 -8.90 -8.45
C GLY A 52 1.36 -8.89 -7.23
N TYR A 53 2.62 -8.56 -7.43
CA TYR A 53 3.51 -8.29 -6.31
C TYR A 53 3.03 -7.05 -5.53
N CYS A 54 2.82 -7.21 -4.23
CA CYS A 54 2.47 -6.12 -3.32
C CYS A 54 3.68 -5.76 -2.44
N GLN A 55 4.06 -4.48 -2.42
CA GLN A 55 5.21 -3.99 -1.64
C GLN A 55 5.11 -4.32 -0.13
N ALA A 56 3.90 -4.40 0.43
CA ALA A 56 3.69 -4.75 1.83
C ALA A 56 4.23 -6.15 2.18
N LEU A 57 4.30 -7.07 1.21
CA LEU A 57 4.85 -8.41 1.39
C LEU A 57 6.35 -8.41 1.71
N ASN A 58 7.08 -7.32 1.44
CA ASN A 58 8.47 -7.21 1.88
C ASN A 58 8.59 -7.22 3.40
N TYR A 59 7.68 -6.53 4.09
CA TYR A 59 7.67 -6.49 5.55
C TYR A 59 7.31 -7.86 6.11
N VAL A 60 6.22 -8.45 5.61
CA VAL A 60 5.75 -9.78 6.04
C VAL A 60 6.81 -10.86 5.76
N GLY A 61 7.33 -10.92 4.53
CA GLY A 61 8.37 -11.88 4.14
C GLY A 61 9.69 -11.67 4.90
N GLY A 62 10.06 -10.41 5.17
CA GLY A 62 11.24 -10.09 5.97
C GLY A 62 11.10 -10.60 7.41
N MET A 63 9.96 -10.35 8.05
CA MET A 63 9.67 -10.86 9.40
C MET A 63 9.68 -12.39 9.44
N LEU A 64 9.08 -13.06 8.45
CA LEU A 64 9.10 -14.52 8.35
C LEU A 64 10.51 -15.07 8.20
N LEU A 65 11.36 -14.43 7.40
CA LEU A 65 12.75 -14.84 7.24
C LEU A 65 13.58 -14.62 8.51
N LEU A 66 13.30 -13.58 9.29
CA LEU A 66 13.91 -13.41 10.61
C LEU A 66 13.46 -14.52 11.56
N LEU A 67 12.17 -14.84 11.58
CA LEU A 67 11.59 -15.91 12.40
C LEU A 67 12.16 -17.30 12.05
N THR A 68 12.41 -17.56 10.77
CA THR A 68 12.88 -18.87 10.30
C THR A 68 14.40 -18.98 10.20
N ASP A 69 15.18 -18.01 10.67
CA ASP A 69 16.65 -17.97 10.55
C ASP A 69 17.11 -18.11 9.07
N LEU A 70 16.50 -17.30 8.20
CA LEU A 70 16.75 -17.26 6.75
C LEU A 70 16.51 -18.59 6.01
N ARG A 71 15.72 -19.51 6.57
CA ARG A 71 15.26 -20.71 5.86
C ARG A 71 14.14 -20.33 4.89
N GLU A 72 14.51 -20.13 3.62
CA GLU A 72 13.63 -19.65 2.55
C GLU A 72 12.38 -20.53 2.36
N GLU A 73 12.53 -21.85 2.34
CA GLU A 73 11.42 -22.79 2.15
C GLU A 73 10.37 -22.67 3.26
N LEU A 74 10.80 -22.62 4.53
CA LEU A 74 9.90 -22.44 5.66
C LEU A 74 9.20 -21.08 5.62
N ALA A 75 9.94 -20.01 5.30
CA ALA A 75 9.37 -18.68 5.17
C ALA A 75 8.33 -18.62 4.04
N PHE A 76 8.58 -19.31 2.93
CA PHE A 76 7.65 -19.43 1.81
C PHE A 76 6.35 -20.13 2.21
N PHE A 77 6.41 -21.29 2.88
CA PHE A 77 5.19 -22.00 3.30
C PHE A 77 4.42 -21.25 4.39
N LEU A 78 5.11 -20.58 5.31
CA LEU A 78 4.44 -19.71 6.29
C LEU A 78 3.77 -18.50 5.62
N LEU A 79 4.41 -17.91 4.61
CA LEU A 79 3.83 -16.83 3.82
C LEU A 79 2.56 -17.30 3.12
N LEU A 80 2.61 -18.44 2.42
CA LEU A 80 1.43 -19.05 1.80
C LEU A 80 0.31 -19.30 2.81
N HIS A 81 0.65 -19.86 3.98
CA HIS A 81 -0.35 -20.11 5.02
C HIS A 81 -1.01 -18.82 5.49
N LEU A 82 -0.23 -17.78 5.80
CA LEU A 82 -0.75 -16.48 6.22
C LEU A 82 -1.66 -15.87 5.15
N THR A 83 -1.24 -15.84 3.88
CA THR A 83 -1.98 -15.12 2.83
C THR A 83 -3.18 -15.91 2.29
N GLU A 84 -3.11 -17.24 2.23
CA GLU A 84 -4.16 -18.06 1.62
C GLU A 84 -5.12 -18.64 2.67
N GLN A 85 -4.61 -18.98 3.86
CA GLN A 85 -5.41 -19.63 4.90
C GLN A 85 -5.91 -18.66 5.98
N CYS A 86 -5.14 -17.60 6.27
CA CYS A 86 -5.47 -16.64 7.33
C CYS A 86 -5.99 -15.30 6.81
N LEU A 87 -5.64 -14.88 5.59
CA LEU A 87 -5.91 -13.51 5.08
C LEU A 87 -6.47 -13.51 3.65
N THR A 88 -7.66 -14.09 3.50
CA THR A 88 -8.34 -14.21 2.22
C THR A 88 -8.41 -12.89 1.44
N ASP A 89 -7.91 -12.92 0.19
CA ASP A 89 -8.03 -11.84 -0.79
C ASP A 89 -7.39 -10.50 -0.37
N PHE A 90 -6.48 -10.52 0.62
CA PHE A 90 -5.77 -9.32 1.08
C PHE A 90 -4.86 -8.73 -0.01
N TYR A 91 -4.10 -9.60 -0.67
CA TYR A 91 -3.07 -9.21 -1.63
C TYR A 91 -3.48 -9.42 -3.10
N SER A 92 -4.78 -9.55 -3.38
CA SER A 92 -5.25 -9.64 -4.76
C SER A 92 -5.11 -8.34 -5.53
N LYS A 93 -5.24 -8.44 -6.85
CA LYS A 93 -5.14 -7.28 -7.77
C LYS A 93 -5.99 -6.09 -7.33
N TYR A 94 -7.15 -6.34 -6.73
CA TYR A 94 -8.09 -5.30 -6.28
C TYR A 94 -8.14 -5.13 -4.76
N MET A 95 -7.33 -5.92 -4.02
CA MET A 95 -7.22 -5.90 -2.56
C MET A 95 -8.58 -5.93 -1.86
N ASN A 96 -9.54 -6.75 -2.32
CA ASN A 96 -10.89 -6.68 -1.74
C ASN A 96 -10.89 -7.12 -0.27
N GLY A 97 -10.02 -8.07 0.11
CA GLY A 97 -9.85 -8.47 1.51
C GLY A 97 -9.48 -7.30 2.41
N ILE A 98 -8.56 -6.44 1.98
CA ILE A 98 -8.16 -5.23 2.73
C ILE A 98 -9.29 -4.21 2.77
N ARG A 99 -10.01 -4.02 1.66
CA ARG A 99 -11.16 -3.09 1.61
C ARG A 99 -12.29 -3.55 2.53
N ILE A 100 -12.52 -4.85 2.64
CA ILE A 100 -13.46 -5.43 3.61
C ILE A 100 -12.93 -5.21 5.03
N GLN A 101 -11.67 -5.56 5.29
CA GLN A 101 -11.03 -5.38 6.59
C GLN A 101 -11.17 -3.94 7.07
N GLN A 102 -10.93 -2.96 6.21
CA GLN A 102 -11.08 -1.53 6.50
C GLN A 102 -12.52 -1.16 6.86
N SER A 103 -13.49 -1.56 6.03
CA SER A 103 -14.90 -1.26 6.28
C SER A 103 -15.39 -1.87 7.60
N LEU A 104 -15.05 -3.13 7.86
CA LEU A 104 -15.41 -3.81 9.11
C LEU A 104 -14.68 -3.20 10.31
N PHE A 105 -13.45 -2.71 10.11
CA PHE A 105 -12.70 -2.01 11.14
C PHE A 105 -13.34 -0.69 11.52
N GLU A 106 -13.79 0.10 10.54
CA GLU A 106 -14.48 1.36 10.77
C GLU A 106 -15.79 1.14 11.57
N ASP A 107 -16.62 0.18 11.15
CA ASP A 107 -17.83 -0.20 11.87
C ASP A 107 -17.52 -0.66 13.32
N TYR A 108 -16.49 -1.50 13.46
CA TYR A 108 -16.06 -2.01 14.77
C TYR A 108 -15.53 -0.89 15.66
N PHE A 109 -14.74 0.04 15.11
CA PHE A 109 -14.17 1.19 15.80
C PHE A 109 -15.24 2.16 16.26
N ILE A 110 -16.16 2.58 15.37
CA ILE A 110 -17.27 3.48 15.70
C ILE A 110 -18.10 2.88 16.84
N ALA A 111 -18.39 1.58 16.77
CA ALA A 111 -19.21 0.90 17.77
C ALA A 111 -18.51 0.71 19.12
N THR A 112 -17.18 0.77 19.16
CA THR A 112 -16.37 0.48 20.35
C THR A 112 -15.84 1.76 21.01
N LEU A 113 -15.43 2.76 20.21
CA LEU A 113 -14.84 4.02 20.65
C LEU A 113 -15.56 5.22 19.97
N PRO A 114 -16.88 5.38 20.16
CA PRO A 114 -17.67 6.38 19.43
C PRO A 114 -17.20 7.82 19.67
N ARG A 115 -16.70 8.12 20.88
CA ARG A 115 -16.16 9.44 21.23
C ARG A 115 -14.91 9.77 20.42
N LEU A 116 -13.95 8.85 20.39
CA LEU A 116 -12.72 9.01 19.60
C LEU A 116 -13.04 9.06 18.11
N SER A 117 -13.96 8.23 17.63
CA SER A 117 -14.39 8.27 16.23
C SER A 117 -14.95 9.63 15.85
N ALA A 118 -15.87 10.19 16.64
CA ALA A 118 -16.45 11.51 16.38
C ALA A 118 -15.37 12.61 16.37
N HIS A 119 -14.40 12.53 17.30
CA HIS A 119 -13.27 13.45 17.34
C HIS A 119 -12.43 13.41 16.06
N LEU A 120 -12.01 12.22 15.63
CA LEU A 120 -11.20 12.05 14.41
C LEU A 120 -11.96 12.51 13.15
N THR A 121 -13.26 12.21 13.06
CA THR A 121 -14.12 12.71 11.97
C THR A 121 -14.21 14.23 11.97
N SER A 122 -14.40 14.86 13.13
CA SER A 122 -14.46 16.33 13.24
C SER A 122 -13.15 17.01 12.88
N ALA A 123 -12.02 16.34 13.13
CA ALA A 123 -10.69 16.77 12.74
C ALA A 123 -10.40 16.54 11.24
N GLY A 124 -11.29 15.87 10.49
CA GLY A 124 -11.08 15.56 9.08
C GLY A 124 -9.99 14.51 8.83
N LEU A 125 -9.72 13.64 9.81
CA LEU A 125 -8.70 12.59 9.71
C LEU A 125 -9.33 11.22 9.45
N PRO A 126 -9.38 10.76 8.19
CA PRO A 126 -9.80 9.40 7.89
C PRO A 126 -8.75 8.41 8.40
N LEU A 127 -9.18 7.52 9.29
CA LEU A 127 -8.31 6.54 9.94
C LEU A 127 -7.68 5.54 8.95
N SER A 128 -8.28 5.39 7.76
CA SER A 128 -7.77 4.59 6.65
C SER A 128 -6.36 4.96 6.20
N ILE A 129 -5.91 6.20 6.44
CA ILE A 129 -4.54 6.66 6.14
C ILE A 129 -3.50 5.81 6.90
N VAL A 130 -3.78 5.47 8.17
CA VAL A 130 -2.82 4.72 9.01
C VAL A 130 -3.14 3.22 9.02
N THR A 131 -4.42 2.85 9.10
CA THR A 131 -4.82 1.44 9.25
C THR A 131 -4.57 0.61 8.01
N THR A 132 -4.47 1.24 6.83
CA THR A 132 -4.16 0.50 5.59
C THR A 132 -2.78 -0.14 5.73
N SER A 133 -1.81 0.59 6.26
CA SER A 133 -0.47 0.06 6.50
C SER A 133 -0.49 -1.05 7.54
N TRP A 134 -1.23 -0.87 8.63
CA TRP A 134 -1.37 -1.86 9.70
C TRP A 134 -1.86 -3.21 9.17
N PHE A 135 -2.91 -3.21 8.35
CA PHE A 135 -3.49 -4.46 7.83
C PHE A 135 -2.69 -5.05 6.68
N MET A 136 -2.16 -4.21 5.79
CA MET A 136 -1.34 -4.66 4.66
C MET A 136 -0.05 -5.32 5.12
N CYS A 137 0.58 -4.78 6.16
CA CYS A 137 1.83 -5.30 6.72
C CYS A 137 1.62 -6.21 7.93
N ILE A 138 0.37 -6.50 8.31
CA ILE A 138 0.01 -7.32 9.48
C ILE A 138 0.77 -6.84 10.74
N PHE A 139 0.78 -5.52 10.93
CA PHE A 139 1.45 -4.78 12.01
C PHE A 139 2.99 -4.82 12.05
N VAL A 140 3.67 -5.49 11.11
CA VAL A 140 5.14 -5.61 11.10
C VAL A 140 5.87 -4.27 11.12
N ASN A 141 5.33 -3.27 10.42
CA ASN A 141 5.92 -1.92 10.35
C ASN A 141 5.28 -0.95 11.36
N THR A 142 4.56 -1.46 12.36
CA THR A 142 3.79 -0.67 13.34
C THR A 142 4.15 -1.04 14.77
N LEU A 143 4.31 -2.34 15.06
CA LEU A 143 4.61 -2.86 16.39
C LEU A 143 6.06 -3.38 16.45
N PRO A 144 6.66 -3.44 17.65
CA PRO A 144 7.85 -4.24 17.90
C PRO A 144 7.72 -5.67 17.34
N ALA A 145 8.85 -6.27 16.98
CA ALA A 145 8.88 -7.59 16.35
C ALA A 145 8.24 -8.66 17.25
N GLU A 146 8.58 -8.65 18.53
CA GLU A 146 8.07 -9.57 19.55
C GLU A 146 6.56 -9.43 19.68
N THR A 147 6.05 -8.21 19.76
CA THR A 147 4.61 -7.92 19.84
C THR A 147 3.88 -8.35 18.56
N THR A 148 4.47 -8.10 17.39
CA THR A 148 3.93 -8.55 16.10
C THR A 148 3.77 -10.06 16.08
N LEU A 149 4.79 -10.82 16.51
CA LEU A 149 4.74 -12.28 16.55
C LEU A 149 3.65 -12.79 17.49
N ARG A 150 3.44 -12.16 18.65
CA ARG A 150 2.32 -12.52 19.55
C ARG A 150 0.95 -12.24 18.95
N VAL A 151 0.81 -11.15 18.17
CA VAL A 151 -0.41 -10.90 17.39
C VAL A 151 -0.60 -11.97 16.32
N TRP A 152 0.49 -12.41 15.67
CA TRP A 152 0.46 -13.47 14.66
C TRP A 152 0.09 -14.83 15.23
N ASP A 153 0.56 -15.19 16.43
CA ASP A 153 0.13 -16.42 17.11
C ASP A 153 -1.40 -16.47 17.24
N VAL A 154 -2.00 -15.35 17.65
CA VAL A 154 -3.46 -15.25 17.77
C VAL A 154 -4.14 -15.22 16.41
N LEU A 155 -3.54 -14.59 15.38
CA LEU A 155 -4.03 -14.60 14.00
C LEU A 155 -4.11 -16.02 13.45
N LEU A 156 -3.08 -16.84 13.67
CA LEU A 156 -3.03 -18.22 13.20
C LEU A 156 -4.11 -19.10 13.84
N ILE A 157 -4.45 -18.83 15.12
CA ILE A 157 -5.46 -19.60 15.86
C ILE A 157 -6.90 -19.10 15.59
N ARG A 158 -7.09 -17.77 15.58
CA ARG A 158 -8.42 -17.14 15.59
C ARG A 158 -8.83 -16.50 14.28
N GLY A 159 -7.91 -16.35 13.34
CA GLY A 159 -8.13 -15.64 12.10
C GLY A 159 -8.14 -14.10 12.25
N PRO A 160 -8.58 -13.38 11.22
CA PRO A 160 -8.35 -11.96 10.97
C PRO A 160 -9.21 -11.05 11.84
N SER A 161 -10.16 -11.61 12.60
CA SER A 161 -10.88 -10.84 13.62
C SER A 161 -9.93 -10.28 14.68
N VAL A 162 -8.74 -10.88 14.86
CA VAL A 162 -7.65 -10.30 15.66
C VAL A 162 -7.22 -8.93 15.17
N LEU A 163 -7.18 -8.69 13.85
CA LEU A 163 -6.72 -7.42 13.28
C LEU A 163 -7.67 -6.27 13.64
N LEU A 164 -8.98 -6.55 13.68
CA LEU A 164 -9.98 -5.59 14.13
C LEU A 164 -9.74 -5.22 15.60
N ARG A 165 -9.57 -6.24 16.45
CA ARG A 165 -9.41 -6.07 17.89
C ARG A 165 -8.11 -5.36 18.25
N VAL A 166 -7.00 -5.76 17.66
CA VAL A 166 -5.67 -5.16 17.92
C VAL A 166 -5.64 -3.72 17.43
N GLY A 167 -6.14 -3.43 16.23
CA GLY A 167 -6.21 -2.05 15.73
C GLY A 167 -7.02 -1.13 16.65
N THR A 168 -8.16 -1.60 17.16
CA THR A 168 -8.98 -0.81 18.09
C THR A 168 -8.36 -0.73 19.48
N ALA A 169 -7.64 -1.77 19.93
CA ALA A 169 -6.91 -1.73 21.19
C ALA A 169 -5.79 -0.69 21.19
N LEU A 170 -5.05 -0.53 20.08
CA LEU A 170 -4.05 0.53 19.93
C LEU A 170 -4.67 1.93 20.10
N LEU A 171 -5.84 2.14 19.47
CA LEU A 171 -6.58 3.40 19.60
C LEU A 171 -7.14 3.59 21.00
N LYS A 172 -7.60 2.52 21.65
CA LYS A 172 -8.12 2.57 23.03
C LYS A 172 -7.02 2.98 24.01
N LEU A 173 -5.82 2.40 23.88
CA LEU A 173 -4.67 2.72 24.73
C LEU A 173 -4.22 4.18 24.59
N ALA A 174 -4.35 4.75 23.38
CA ALA A 174 -4.02 6.14 23.12
C ALA A 174 -5.21 7.11 23.22
N GLU A 175 -6.41 6.63 23.59
CA GLU A 175 -7.66 7.39 23.46
C GLU A 175 -7.60 8.74 24.18
N ALA A 176 -7.08 8.77 25.41
CA ALA A 176 -6.98 10.00 26.20
C ALA A 176 -6.08 11.05 25.54
N ASP A 177 -4.94 10.63 25.00
CA ASP A 177 -3.95 11.51 24.36
C ASP A 177 -4.45 12.02 22.99
N LEU A 178 -5.12 11.16 22.23
CA LEU A 178 -5.72 11.53 20.94
C LEU A 178 -6.89 12.52 21.14
N LEU A 179 -7.74 12.31 22.13
CA LEU A 179 -8.85 13.22 22.46
C LEU A 179 -8.36 14.57 22.98
N ALA A 180 -7.20 14.63 23.64
CA ALA A 180 -6.59 15.86 24.11
C ALA A 180 -5.92 16.66 22.98
N THR A 181 -5.76 16.08 21.78
CA THR A 181 -5.06 16.70 20.66
C THR A 181 -6.07 17.21 19.62
N SER A 182 -6.14 18.54 19.45
CA SER A 182 -7.04 19.18 18.48
C SER A 182 -6.34 19.57 17.17
N ASP A 183 -5.01 19.75 17.18
CA ASP A 183 -4.25 20.11 15.98
C ASP A 183 -4.14 18.92 15.02
N PHE A 184 -4.48 19.14 13.76
CA PHE A 184 -4.52 18.10 12.72
C PHE A 184 -3.17 17.42 12.52
N ILE A 185 -2.08 18.20 12.46
CA ILE A 185 -0.74 17.69 12.19
C ILE A 185 -0.24 16.88 13.39
N ALA A 186 -0.40 17.39 14.60
CA ALA A 186 -0.05 16.69 15.83
C ALA A 186 -0.85 15.37 15.97
N LEU A 187 -2.15 15.40 15.71
CA LEU A 187 -3.02 14.24 15.78
C LEU A 187 -2.65 13.18 14.73
N SER A 188 -2.39 13.59 13.49
CA SER A 188 -1.91 12.71 12.42
C SER A 188 -0.57 12.06 12.76
N ASN A 189 0.38 12.84 13.31
CA ASN A 189 1.68 12.32 13.74
C ASN A 189 1.55 11.32 14.89
N LYS A 190 0.68 11.58 15.87
CA LYS A 190 0.39 10.62 16.96
C LYS A 190 -0.19 9.32 16.40
N LEU A 191 -1.17 9.40 15.50
CA LEU A 191 -1.78 8.23 14.85
C LEU A 191 -0.76 7.40 14.06
N GLN A 192 0.14 8.05 13.32
CA GLN A 192 1.17 7.36 12.52
C GLN A 192 2.20 6.62 13.39
N LYS A 193 2.50 7.14 14.59
CA LYS A 193 3.45 6.54 15.54
C LYS A 193 2.81 5.56 16.53
N LEU A 194 1.49 5.32 16.42
CA LEU A 194 0.84 4.34 17.29
C LEU A 194 1.46 2.96 17.10
N GLY A 195 1.79 2.32 18.21
CA GLY A 195 2.35 0.98 18.23
C GLY A 195 3.88 0.92 18.35
N GLU A 196 4.63 1.97 17.99
CA GLU A 196 6.11 1.96 18.00
C GLU A 196 6.69 1.61 19.39
N GLY A 197 6.01 2.02 20.46
CA GLY A 197 6.39 1.74 21.85
C GLY A 197 5.65 0.56 22.50
N MET A 198 4.94 -0.26 21.73
CA MET A 198 4.07 -1.31 22.27
C MET A 198 4.84 -2.61 22.55
N TRP A 199 5.72 -2.59 23.56
CA TRP A 199 6.59 -3.73 23.91
C TRP A 199 5.87 -4.83 24.70
N SER A 200 4.75 -4.51 25.35
CA SER A 200 3.94 -5.46 26.10
C SER A 200 2.80 -5.99 25.24
N ALA A 201 3.02 -7.16 24.63
CA ALA A 201 1.97 -7.85 23.89
C ALA A 201 0.79 -8.25 24.79
N ASP A 202 1.05 -8.59 26.04
CA ASP A 202 0.01 -9.02 26.99
C ASP A 202 -0.94 -7.88 27.35
N ASP A 203 -0.42 -6.65 27.52
CA ASP A 203 -1.27 -5.48 27.74
C ASP A 203 -2.13 -5.18 26.51
N LEU A 204 -1.52 -5.20 25.33
CA LEU A 204 -2.23 -5.00 24.06
C LEU A 204 -3.36 -6.02 23.86
N LEU A 205 -3.05 -7.31 24.04
CA LEU A 205 -4.01 -8.40 23.89
C LEU A 205 -5.06 -8.41 25.01
N THR A 206 -4.70 -8.00 26.22
CA THR A 206 -5.63 -7.82 27.33
C THR A 206 -6.66 -6.75 26.99
N VAL A 207 -6.24 -5.60 26.47
CA VAL A 207 -7.17 -4.57 26.00
C VAL A 207 -8.06 -5.14 24.89
N ALA A 208 -7.44 -5.72 23.86
CA ALA A 208 -8.12 -6.23 22.65
C ALA A 208 -9.22 -7.29 22.92
N TYR A 209 -9.06 -8.09 23.98
CA TYR A 209 -9.98 -9.19 24.28
C TYR A 209 -10.81 -9.03 25.54
N LYS A 210 -10.36 -8.24 26.53
CA LYS A 210 -11.04 -8.12 27.83
C LYS A 210 -11.61 -6.72 28.11
N GLN A 211 -11.05 -5.66 27.53
CA GLN A 211 -11.41 -4.28 27.92
C GLN A 211 -12.19 -3.51 26.84
N LEU A 212 -12.19 -3.97 25.59
CA LEU A 212 -13.02 -3.36 24.55
C LEU A 212 -14.52 -3.62 24.83
N PRO A 213 -15.38 -2.58 24.86
CA PRO A 213 -16.79 -2.74 25.15
C PRO A 213 -17.50 -3.60 24.09
N PRO A 214 -18.25 -4.63 24.49
CA PRO A 214 -19.04 -5.41 23.55
C PRO A 214 -20.24 -4.60 23.07
N SER A 215 -20.52 -4.64 21.77
CA SER A 215 -21.72 -4.06 21.18
C SER A 215 -22.32 -5.03 20.16
N SER A 216 -23.58 -4.82 19.76
CA SER A 216 -24.22 -5.63 18.72
C SER A 216 -23.49 -5.44 17.38
N ALA A 217 -23.09 -4.21 17.06
CA ALA A 217 -22.33 -3.88 15.85
C ALA A 217 -20.92 -4.49 15.87
N SER A 218 -20.18 -4.41 16.99
CA SER A 218 -18.84 -4.98 17.08
C SER A 218 -18.85 -6.51 16.96
N ARG A 219 -19.87 -7.19 17.52
CA ARG A 219 -20.11 -8.62 17.31
C ARG A 219 -20.46 -8.97 15.87
N LYS A 220 -21.29 -8.16 15.21
CA LYS A 220 -21.62 -8.34 13.79
C LYS A 220 -20.38 -8.24 12.90
N ALA A 221 -19.53 -7.23 13.09
CA ALA A 221 -18.30 -7.08 12.31
C ALA A 221 -17.35 -8.29 12.45
N ILE A 222 -17.18 -8.81 13.67
CA ILE A 222 -16.42 -10.05 13.93
C ILE A 222 -17.08 -11.25 13.23
N ALA A 223 -18.38 -11.43 13.37
CA ALA A 223 -19.09 -12.54 12.75
C ALA A 223 -19.00 -12.49 11.21
N SER A 224 -19.08 -11.29 10.63
CA SER A 224 -18.96 -11.06 9.18
C SER A 224 -17.58 -11.46 8.67
N ILE A 225 -16.50 -11.05 9.35
CA ILE A 225 -15.15 -11.40 8.88
C ILE A 225 -14.90 -12.91 8.99
N GLU A 226 -15.31 -13.53 10.10
CA GLU A 226 -15.17 -14.98 10.31
C GLU A 226 -16.03 -15.80 9.32
N ARG A 227 -17.19 -15.28 8.92
CA ARG A 227 -18.04 -15.91 7.89
C ARG A 227 -17.39 -15.82 6.51
N LEU A 228 -16.87 -14.66 6.13
CA LEU A 228 -16.19 -14.47 4.85
C LEU A 228 -15.01 -15.43 4.70
N GLN A 229 -14.23 -15.60 5.76
CA GLN A 229 -13.15 -16.58 5.77
C GLN A 229 -13.61 -18.02 5.57
N ARG A 230 -14.66 -18.43 6.28
CA ARG A 230 -15.20 -19.78 6.15
C ARG A 230 -15.70 -20.05 4.74
N VAL A 231 -16.43 -19.10 4.15
CA VAL A 231 -16.92 -19.21 2.76
C VAL A 231 -15.75 -19.29 1.79
N ALA A 232 -14.74 -18.44 1.94
CA ALA A 232 -13.58 -18.47 1.05
C ALA A 232 -12.79 -19.78 1.11
N LYS A 233 -12.68 -20.39 2.30
CA LYS A 233 -12.08 -21.73 2.46
C LYS A 233 -12.90 -22.83 1.79
N GLN A 234 -14.23 -22.67 1.72
CA GLN A 234 -15.12 -23.66 1.10
C GLN A 234 -15.20 -23.54 -0.42
N VAL A 235 -15.17 -22.31 -0.95
CA VAL A 235 -15.38 -22.03 -2.38
C VAL A 235 -14.07 -22.06 -3.19
N GLY A 236 -12.91 -21.97 -2.53
CA GLY A 236 -11.64 -21.73 -3.22
C GLY A 236 -11.49 -20.25 -3.62
N LEU A 237 -10.26 -19.76 -3.76
CA LEU A 237 -9.88 -18.33 -3.84
C LEU A 237 -10.32 -17.55 -5.11
N THR A 238 -11.59 -17.60 -5.51
CA THR A 238 -12.14 -16.80 -6.65
C THR A 238 -13.23 -15.80 -6.24
N ALA A 239 -13.31 -15.47 -4.94
CA ALA A 239 -14.43 -14.77 -4.30
C ALA A 239 -14.54 -13.24 -4.55
N ALA A 240 -13.84 -12.66 -5.55
CA ALA A 240 -13.95 -11.21 -5.81
C ALA A 240 -15.38 -10.80 -6.22
N ASN A 241 -16.10 -11.67 -6.95
CA ASN A 241 -17.50 -11.44 -7.34
C ASN A 241 -18.47 -11.79 -6.20
N ASP A 242 -18.16 -12.82 -5.41
CA ASP A 242 -19.00 -13.29 -4.31
C ASP A 242 -19.02 -12.33 -3.12
N ILE A 243 -17.95 -11.57 -2.88
CA ILE A 243 -17.91 -10.56 -1.83
C ILE A 243 -18.97 -9.47 -2.05
N LYS A 244 -19.25 -9.06 -3.30
CA LYS A 244 -20.33 -8.10 -3.61
C LYS A 244 -21.71 -8.72 -3.39
N GLU A 245 -21.87 -10.00 -3.72
CA GLU A 245 -23.12 -10.74 -3.50
C GLU A 245 -23.38 -11.01 -2.01
N VAL A 246 -22.36 -11.36 -1.24
CA VAL A 246 -22.43 -11.48 0.23
C VAL A 246 -22.75 -10.12 0.85
N ARG A 247 -22.13 -9.02 0.41
CA ARG A 247 -22.49 -7.67 0.87
C ARG A 247 -23.95 -7.32 0.61
N ARG A 248 -24.46 -7.68 -0.58
CA ARG A 248 -25.87 -7.46 -0.97
C ARG A 248 -26.83 -8.30 -0.12
N ARG A 249 -26.52 -9.58 0.10
CA ARG A 249 -27.35 -10.50 0.90
C ARG A 249 -27.39 -10.16 2.39
N GLU A 250 -26.31 -9.60 2.91
CA GLU A 250 -26.16 -9.31 4.35
C GLU A 250 -26.46 -7.84 4.71
N GLY A 251 -26.85 -7.00 3.74
CA GLY A 251 -27.21 -5.59 3.99
C GLY A 251 -26.04 -4.74 4.48
N LEU A 252 -24.80 -5.11 4.15
CA LEU A 252 -23.60 -4.37 4.57
C LEU A 252 -23.37 -3.15 3.67
N PRO A 253 -22.93 -2.00 4.22
CA PRO A 253 -22.65 -0.81 3.42
C PRO A 253 -21.65 -1.10 2.31
N ILE A 254 -22.02 -0.81 1.06
CA ILE A 254 -21.09 -0.83 -0.06
C ILE A 254 -20.30 0.48 0.03
N GLY A 255 -19.24 0.48 0.84
CA GLY A 255 -18.41 1.67 1.06
C GLY A 255 -18.07 2.38 -0.25
N SER A 256 -18.40 3.67 -0.32
CA SER A 256 -18.20 4.55 -1.46
C SER A 256 -16.72 4.53 -1.87
N THR A 257 -16.50 4.13 -3.11
CA THR A 257 -15.21 3.98 -3.77
C THR A 257 -14.56 5.33 -4.09
N HIS A 258 -13.96 6.04 -3.12
CA HIS A 258 -13.24 7.27 -3.47
C HIS A 258 -11.85 7.51 -2.86
N HIS A 259 -11.35 6.70 -1.90
CA HIS A 259 -10.14 7.10 -1.15
C HIS A 259 -8.93 6.16 -1.18
N LEU A 260 -8.88 5.16 -2.07
CA LEU A 260 -7.71 4.26 -2.19
C LEU A 260 -7.04 4.26 -3.57
N HIS A 261 -7.39 5.20 -4.44
CA HIS A 261 -6.59 5.45 -5.64
C HIS A 261 -5.45 6.41 -5.31
N HIS A 262 -4.33 5.86 -4.83
CA HIS A 262 -3.06 6.43 -5.28
C HIS A 262 -2.81 5.92 -6.70
N PRO A 263 -2.69 6.81 -7.69
CA PRO A 263 -2.30 6.38 -9.02
C PRO A 263 -0.91 5.76 -8.94
N PRO A 264 -0.60 4.73 -9.74
CA PRO A 264 0.78 4.30 -9.90
C PRO A 264 1.60 5.52 -10.34
N HIS A 265 2.71 5.77 -9.64
CA HIS A 265 3.74 6.69 -10.13
C HIS A 265 4.27 6.16 -11.47
N HIS A 266 3.61 6.52 -12.56
CA HIS A 266 4.18 6.47 -13.88
C HIS A 266 5.19 7.62 -13.99
N PRO A 267 6.39 7.40 -14.54
CA PRO A 267 7.21 8.53 -14.99
C PRO A 267 6.38 9.32 -16.02
N PRO A 268 6.42 10.66 -16.01
CA PRO A 268 5.53 11.46 -16.83
C PRO A 268 5.74 11.15 -18.31
N HIS A 269 4.69 10.65 -18.95
CA HIS A 269 4.63 10.57 -20.41
C HIS A 269 4.48 11.98 -20.97
N HIS A 270 5.49 12.46 -21.69
CA HIS A 270 5.39 13.68 -22.49
C HIS A 270 4.39 13.45 -23.64
N HIS A 271 3.23 14.11 -23.57
CA HIS A 271 2.40 14.34 -24.74
C HIS A 271 2.97 15.52 -25.55
N PRO A 272 3.06 15.42 -26.89
CA PRO A 272 3.51 16.54 -27.71
C PRO A 272 2.42 17.62 -27.74
N HIS A 273 2.82 18.87 -27.50
CA HIS A 273 1.94 20.04 -27.62
C HIS A 273 1.43 20.20 -29.07
N PRO A 274 0.17 20.64 -29.27
CA PRO A 274 -0.35 20.96 -30.60
C PRO A 274 0.35 22.20 -31.17
N HIS A 275 0.76 22.12 -32.44
CA HIS A 275 1.30 23.25 -33.19
C HIS A 275 0.29 24.40 -33.27
N PRO A 276 0.72 25.67 -33.20
CA PRO A 276 -0.15 26.82 -33.44
C PRO A 276 -0.55 26.90 -34.92
N PRO A 277 -1.75 27.44 -35.24
CA PRO A 277 -2.24 27.53 -36.61
C PRO A 277 -1.41 28.52 -37.44
N GLN A 278 -1.10 28.14 -38.67
CA GLN A 278 -0.45 29.02 -39.65
C GLN A 278 -1.40 30.12 -40.14
N PRO A 279 -0.91 31.35 -40.40
CA PRO A 279 -1.71 32.40 -40.99
C PRO A 279 -1.88 32.22 -42.51
N SER A 280 -3.10 32.46 -42.98
CA SER A 280 -3.52 32.46 -44.40
C SER A 280 -2.84 33.58 -45.22
N PRO A 281 -2.73 33.44 -46.56
CA PRO A 281 -1.86 34.28 -47.38
C PRO A 281 -2.54 35.56 -47.88
N SER A 282 -1.75 36.59 -48.19
CA SER A 282 -2.15 37.75 -48.99
C SER A 282 -1.00 38.20 -49.92
N PRO A 283 -1.29 38.87 -51.06
CA PRO A 283 -0.69 38.49 -52.34
C PRO A 283 0.40 39.43 -52.88
N ALA A 284 1.24 38.83 -53.74
CA ALA A 284 1.98 39.35 -54.90
C ALA A 284 2.72 40.71 -54.83
N HIS A 285 4.03 40.69 -55.12
CA HIS A 285 4.53 41.23 -56.41
C HIS A 285 6.01 40.87 -56.70
N SER A 286 6.19 40.29 -57.88
CA SER A 286 7.33 40.28 -58.81
C SER A 286 8.66 40.98 -58.43
N SER A 287 9.77 40.26 -58.57
CA SER A 287 10.86 40.62 -59.51
C SER A 287 11.99 39.57 -59.54
N ARG A 288 12.34 39.14 -60.77
CA ARG A 288 13.58 38.44 -61.18
C ARG A 288 14.45 39.50 -61.91
N PRO A 289 15.69 39.21 -62.38
CA PRO A 289 16.72 38.26 -61.93
C PRO A 289 18.16 38.86 -61.89
N SER A 290 19.13 38.02 -61.49
CA SER A 290 20.53 37.93 -61.96
C SER A 290 21.50 39.12 -61.81
N SER A 291 22.59 38.94 -61.05
CA SER A 291 23.93 38.59 -61.55
C SER A 291 25.02 38.76 -60.46
N ARG A 292 26.01 37.86 -60.49
CA ARG A 292 27.29 37.79 -59.74
C ARG A 292 28.23 38.99 -60.06
N PRO A 293 29.46 39.08 -59.50
CA PRO A 293 29.96 38.84 -58.14
C PRO A 293 30.96 39.95 -57.67
N SER A 294 31.53 39.80 -56.46
CA SER A 294 32.97 39.91 -56.14
C SER A 294 33.33 40.72 -54.88
N SER A 295 34.33 40.16 -54.17
CA SER A 295 35.27 40.77 -53.21
C SER A 295 34.75 41.41 -51.91
N ARG A 296 34.97 40.67 -50.80
CA ARG A 296 35.88 40.97 -49.64
C ARG A 296 36.28 42.45 -49.38
N PRO A 297 36.80 42.79 -48.17
CA PRO A 297 36.57 42.27 -46.81
C PRO A 297 36.56 43.41 -45.75
N SER A 298 36.77 43.04 -44.48
CA SER A 298 37.25 43.85 -43.34
C SER A 298 36.14 44.42 -42.45
N SER A 299 36.01 43.87 -41.22
CA SER A 299 36.54 44.42 -39.96
C SER A 299 35.74 45.66 -39.54
N ARG A 300 35.01 45.64 -38.43
CA ARG A 300 35.45 45.38 -37.06
C ARG A 300 34.23 45.07 -36.21
#